data_AF-A0A8C9RG18-F1
#
_entry.id   AF-A0A8C9RG18-F1
#
_cell.length_a   1.000
_cell.length_b   1.000
_cell.length_c   1.000
_cell.angle_alpha   90.00
_cell.angle_beta   90.00
_cell.angle_gamma   90.00
#
_symmetry.space_group_name_H-M   'P 1'
#
loop_
_entity.id
_entity.type
_entity.pdbx_description
1 polymer ?
#
loop_
_entity_poly.entity_id
_entity_poly.type
_entity_poly.pdbx_seq_one_letter_code
_entity_poly.pdbx_strand_id
1 'polypeptide(L)'
;MSYIHYKFASKLAYGTVIFNEPLISLSVLKREIMSREKLSAKHCKLQIFNAQTQKEYISEEDLIPKNSSVTVRRVPLLDVKTSNKTSVQYVLPFTG
;
A
#
# COMPACT_ATOMS: atom_id res chain seq x y z
N MET A 1 -8.86 10.44 -18.60
CA MET A 1 -8.24 10.38 -17.25
C MET A 1 -8.00 8.94 -16.86
N SER A 2 -6.85 8.67 -16.23
CA SER A 2 -6.50 7.38 -15.65
C SER A 2 -6.62 7.45 -14.12
N TYR A 3 -7.03 6.35 -13.49
CA TYR A 3 -7.25 6.29 -12.05
C TYR A 3 -6.55 5.07 -11.46
N ILE A 4 -5.89 5.23 -10.31
CA ILE A 4 -5.47 4.10 -9.48
C ILE A 4 -6.31 4.11 -8.21
N HIS A 5 -7.00 3.01 -7.95
CA HIS A 5 -7.68 2.81 -6.68
C HIS A 5 -6.69 2.22 -5.69
N TYR A 6 -6.52 2.88 -4.55
CA TYR A 6 -5.66 2.39 -3.49
C TYR A 6 -6.45 2.22 -2.18
N LYS A 7 -6.06 1.23 -1.38
CA LYS A 7 -6.60 1.04 -0.04
C LYS A 7 -5.45 0.77 0.92
N PHE A 8 -5.43 1.46 2.04
CA PHE A 8 -4.51 1.12 3.12
C PHE A 8 -4.94 -0.18 3.77
N ALA A 9 -4.02 -1.11 4.00
CA ALA A 9 -4.31 -2.34 4.73
C ALA A 9 -4.87 -2.07 6.14
N SER A 10 -4.52 -0.91 6.73
CA SER A 10 -4.97 -0.46 8.04
C SER A 10 -6.24 0.40 8.02
N LYS A 11 -6.82 0.70 6.85
CA LYS A 11 -8.04 1.52 6.72
C LYS A 11 -9.10 0.80 5.90
N LEU A 12 -10.36 1.07 6.21
CA LEU A 12 -11.48 0.63 5.39
C LEU A 12 -11.75 1.56 4.19
N ALA A 13 -11.31 2.81 4.28
CA ALA A 13 -11.49 3.82 3.24
C ALA A 13 -10.61 3.56 2.01
N TYR A 14 -11.19 3.76 0.82
CA TYR A 14 -10.50 3.73 -0.45
C TYR A 14 -10.11 5.16 -0.85
N GLY A 15 -8.93 5.31 -1.42
CA GLY A 15 -8.49 6.52 -2.07
C GLY A 15 -8.28 6.30 -3.56
N THR A 16 -8.24 7.40 -4.30
CA THR A 16 -8.01 7.37 -5.74
C THR A 16 -6.96 8.40 -6.10
N VAL A 17 -5.95 7.97 -6.84
CA VAL A 17 -4.97 8.86 -7.48
C VAL A 17 -5.40 9.05 -8.93
N ILE A 18 -5.49 10.31 -9.37
CA ILE A 18 -5.86 10.69 -10.73
C ILE A 18 -4.57 11.07 -11.46
N PHE A 19 -4.37 10.51 -12.66
CA PHE A 19 -3.21 10.79 -13.48
C PHE A 19 -3.58 10.71 -14.97
N ASN A 20 -2.75 11.27 -15.84
CA ASN A 20 -3.04 11.37 -17.27
C ASN A 20 -2.33 10.31 -18.12
N GLU A 21 -1.34 9.62 -17.55
CA GLU A 21 -0.59 8.58 -18.25
C GLU A 21 -1.33 7.24 -18.30
N PRO A 22 -0.98 6.32 -19.23
CA PRO A 22 -1.56 4.97 -19.28
C PRO A 22 -1.05 4.05 -18.17
N LEU A 23 0.16 4.30 -17.68
CA LEU A 23 0.86 3.55 -16.64
C LEU A 23 1.43 4.57 -15.65
N ILE A 24 1.58 4.20 -14.39
CA ILE A 24 2.22 5.05 -13.39
C ILE A 24 3.38 4.31 -12.75
N SER A 25 4.54 4.96 -12.62
CA SER A 25 5.68 4.40 -11.91
C SER A 25 5.40 4.34 -10.41
N LEU A 26 5.94 3.32 -9.76
CA LEU A 26 5.81 3.11 -8.32
C LEU A 26 6.23 4.35 -7.50
N SER A 27 7.33 5.00 -7.87
CA SER A 27 7.84 6.21 -7.23
C SER A 27 6.81 7.36 -7.24
N VAL A 28 6.23 7.63 -8.41
CA VAL A 28 5.21 8.69 -8.59
C VAL A 28 3.95 8.37 -7.80
N LEU A 29 3.48 7.12 -7.86
CA LEU A 29 2.29 6.68 -7.13
C LEU A 29 2.49 6.82 -5.61
N LYS A 30 3.64 6.39 -5.08
CA LYS A 30 3.98 6.54 -3.66
C LYS A 30 3.96 8.00 -3.24
N ARG A 31 4.57 8.88 -4.04
CA ARG A 31 4.62 10.32 -3.75
C ARG A 31 3.23 10.95 -3.69
N GLU A 32 2.35 10.61 -4.63
CA GLU A 32 0.97 11.11 -4.64
C GLU A 32 0.18 10.64 -3.41
N ILE A 33 0.29 9.36 -3.06
CA ILE A 33 -0.38 8.81 -1.86
C ILE A 33 0.16 9.47 -0.58
N MET A 34 1.48 9.67 -0.48
CA MET A 34 2.11 10.33 0.67
C MET A 34 1.62 11.78 0.83
N SER A 35 1.57 12.52 -0.28
CA SER A 35 1.09 13.91 -0.30
C SER A 35 -0.37 14.00 0.13
N ARG A 36 -1.23 13.14 -0.45
CA ARG A 36 -2.66 13.10 -0.18
C ARG A 36 -3.00 12.74 1.26
N GLU A 37 -2.28 11.77 1.83
CA GLU A 37 -2.50 11.30 3.20
C GLU A 37 -1.69 12.09 4.24
N LYS A 38 -0.95 13.12 3.81
CA LYS A 38 -0.04 13.94 4.64
C LYS A 38 0.94 13.08 5.46
N LEU A 39 1.43 12.01 4.85
CA LEU A 39 2.37 11.09 5.47
C LEU A 39 3.80 11.60 5.30
N SER A 40 4.59 11.50 6.37
CA SER A 40 6.00 11.90 6.34
C SER A 40 6.87 10.76 5.82
N ALA A 41 7.42 10.94 4.61
CA ALA A 41 8.39 10.02 4.00
C ALA A 41 9.68 9.83 4.81
N LYS A 42 9.92 10.71 5.80
CA LYS A 42 11.08 10.62 6.71
C LYS A 42 10.91 9.58 7.82
N HIS A 43 9.67 9.23 8.18
CA HIS A 43 9.39 8.29 9.29
C HIS A 43 8.82 6.95 8.81
N CYS A 44 8.17 6.93 7.65
CA CYS A 44 7.53 5.74 7.11
C CYS A 44 7.83 5.61 5.62
N LYS A 45 7.99 4.37 5.17
CA LYS A 45 7.93 3.97 3.76
C LYS A 45 6.55 3.41 3.45
N LEU A 46 6.17 3.48 2.17
CA LEU A 46 4.99 2.79 1.65
C LEU A 46 5.43 1.57 0.85
N GLN A 47 4.86 0.42 1.17
CA GLN A 47 4.87 -0.76 0.31
C GLN A 47 3.55 -0.81 -0.47
N ILE A 48 3.65 -1.11 -1.76
CA ILE A 48 2.49 -1.19 -2.66
C ILE A 48 2.40 -2.63 -3.15
N PHE A 49 1.23 -3.22 -3.00
CA PHE A 49 0.91 -4.56 -3.47
C PHE A 49 -0.22 -4.47 -4.46
N ASN A 50 -0.19 -5.26 -5.52
CA ASN A 50 -1.36 -5.41 -6.39
C ASN A 50 -2.50 -6.06 -5.59
N ALA A 51 -3.70 -5.48 -5.61
CA ALA A 51 -4.81 -6.00 -4.81
C ALA A 51 -5.36 -7.34 -5.33
N GLN A 52 -5.15 -7.65 -6.62
CA GLN A 52 -5.64 -8.88 -7.26
C GLN A 52 -4.61 -10.00 -7.15
N THR A 53 -3.37 -9.73 -7.56
CA THR A 53 -2.30 -10.76 -7.61
C THR A 53 -1.49 -10.84 -6.33
N GLN A 54 -1.66 -9.89 -5.41
CA GLN A 54 -0.85 -9.74 -4.19
C GLN A 54 0.65 -9.56 -4.46
N LYS A 55 1.04 -9.31 -5.72
CA LYS A 55 2.42 -9.06 -6.11
C LYS A 55 2.89 -7.73 -5.52
N GLU A 56 4.03 -7.74 -4.85
CA GLU A 56 4.69 -6.53 -4.35
C GLU A 56 5.40 -5.81 -5.50
N TYR A 57 5.25 -4.49 -5.54
CA TYR A 57 6.05 -3.61 -6.38
C TYR A 57 7.23 -3.09 -5.54
N ILE A 58 8.44 -3.44 -5.97
CA ILE A 58 9.67 -3.24 -5.20
C ILE A 58 10.49 -2.14 -5.87
N SER A 59 10.62 -2.20 -7.19
CA SER A 59 11.45 -1.30 -7.98
C SER A 59 10.71 0.02 -8.22
N GLU A 60 11.40 1.15 -8.10
CA GLU A 60 10.78 2.48 -8.31
C GLU A 60 10.31 2.70 -9.76
N GLU A 61 10.86 1.91 -10.67
CA GLU A 61 10.55 1.79 -12.10
C GLU A 61 9.43 0.78 -12.39
N ASP A 62 8.90 0.07 -11.40
CA ASP A 62 7.75 -0.81 -11.58
C ASP A 62 6.55 0.01 -12.10
N LEU A 63 5.99 -0.45 -13.21
CA LEU A 63 4.86 0.20 -13.88
C LEU A 63 3.55 -0.44 -13.44
N ILE A 64 2.66 0.39 -12.89
CA ILE A 64 1.33 -0.01 -12.46
C ILE A 64 0.33 0.45 -13.52
N PRO A 65 -0.43 -0.46 -14.14
CA PRO A 65 -1.35 -0.08 -15.20
C PRO A 65 -2.54 0.72 -14.66
N LYS A 66 -3.06 1.66 -15.46
CA LYS A 66 -4.28 2.39 -15.14
C LYS A 66 -5.44 1.45 -14.78
N ASN A 67 -6.33 1.94 -13.92
CA ASN A 67 -7.50 1.24 -13.39
C ASN A 67 -7.15 0.01 -12.52
N SER A 68 -5.88 -0.16 -12.16
CA SER A 68 -5.49 -1.18 -11.18
C SER A 68 -5.93 -0.79 -9.77
N SER A 69 -6.24 -1.82 -8.99
CA SER A 69 -6.42 -1.70 -7.55
C SER A 69 -5.15 -2.13 -6.82
N VAL A 70 -4.68 -1.30 -5.89
CA VAL A 70 -3.49 -1.58 -5.10
C VAL A 70 -3.77 -1.50 -3.60
N THR A 71 -3.08 -2.32 -2.83
CA THR A 71 -3.06 -2.29 -1.38
C THR A 71 -1.80 -1.59 -0.91
N VAL A 72 -1.97 -0.60 -0.04
CA VAL A 72 -0.89 0.21 0.54
C VAL A 72 -0.62 -0.24 1.96
N ARG A 73 0.64 -0.52 2.29
CA ARG A 73 1.10 -0.80 3.66
C ARG A 73 2.12 0.25 4.07
N ARG A 74 2.00 0.74 5.30
CA ARG A 74 3.00 1.64 5.91
C ARG A 74 4.03 0.78 6.63
N VAL A 75 5.30 1.01 6.34
CA VAL A 75 6.42 0.38 7.01
C VAL A 75 7.17 1.48 7.76
N PRO A 76 7.28 1.42 9.09
CA PRO A 76 8.10 2.38 9.83
C PRO A 76 9.56 2.25 9.39
N LEU A 77 10.29 3.37 9.35
CA LEU A 77 11.72 3.41 9.01
C LEU A 77 12.63 3.01 10.18
N LEU A 78 12.04 2.58 11.30
CA LEU A 78 12.79 2.10 12.45
C LEU A 78 13.44 0.75 12.09
N ASP A 79 14.74 0.66 12.25
CA ASP A 79 15.54 -0.57 12.11
C ASP A 79 15.11 -1.58 13.19
N VAL A 80 13.95 -2.18 12.99
CA VAL A 80 13.46 -3.28 13.79
C VAL A 80 12.97 -4.30 12.78
N LYS A 81 13.71 -5.41 12.70
CA LYS A 81 13.26 -6.65 12.05
C LYS A 81 11.96 -7.11 12.73
N THR A 82 10.83 -6.56 12.32
CA THR A 82 9.51 -7.09 12.70
C THR A 82 8.84 -7.64 11.46
N SER A 83 9.06 -8.94 11.25
CA SER A 83 8.25 -9.81 10.42
C SER A 83 6.80 -9.77 10.91
N ASN A 84 5.99 -8.86 10.38
CA ASN A 84 4.57 -8.82 10.72
C ASN A 84 3.79 -9.86 9.89
N LYS A 85 3.85 -11.12 10.33
CA LYS A 85 2.79 -12.12 10.13
C LYS A 85 1.76 -11.91 11.24
N THR A 86 0.83 -10.97 11.07
CA THR A 86 -0.37 -10.94 11.92
C THR A 86 -1.40 -11.88 11.30
N SER A 87 -1.21 -13.19 11.50
CA SER A 87 -2.32 -14.14 11.44
C SER A 87 -3.04 -14.01 12.77
N VAL A 88 -4.24 -13.43 12.73
CA VAL A 88 -5.14 -13.35 13.87
C VAL A 88 -5.56 -14.79 14.19
N GLN A 89 -4.97 -15.38 15.24
CA GLN A 89 -5.48 -16.63 15.80
C GLN A 89 -6.66 -16.30 16.71
N TYR A 90 -7.85 -16.76 16.32
CA TYR A 90 -9.02 -16.78 17.18
C TYR A 90 -8.79 -17.83 18.27
N VAL A 91 -8.56 -17.40 19.51
CA VAL A 91 -8.62 -18.30 20.67
C VAL A 91 -10.09 -18.46 21.06
N LEU A 92 -10.63 -19.67 20.89
CA LEU A 92 -11.93 -20.03 21.44
C LEU A 92 -11.80 -20.19 22.96
N PRO A 93 -12.77 -19.73 23.77
CA PRO A 93 -12.77 -19.99 25.20
C PRO A 93 -13.18 -21.45 25.44
N PHE A 94 -12.26 -22.27 25.96
CA PHE A 94 -12.63 -23.56 26.53
C PHE A 94 -13.04 -23.34 27.98
N THR A 95 -14.34 -23.53 28.21
CA THR A 95 -15.00 -23.74 29.49
C THR A 95 -14.47 -24.99 30.18
N GLY A 96 -14.27 -24.91 31.50
CA GLY A 96 -13.96 -26.02 32.40
C GLY A 96 -14.07 -25.55 33.85
#